data_AF-K1RV23-F1
#
_entry.id   AF-K1RV23-F1
#
_cell.length_a   1.000
_cell.length_b   1.000
_cell.length_c   1.000
_cell.angle_alpha   90.00
_cell.angle_beta   90.00
_cell.angle_gamma   90.00
#
_symmetry.space_group_name_H-M   'P 1'
#
loop_
_entity.id
_entity.type
_entity.pdbx_description
1 polymer ?
#
loop_
_entity_poly.entity_id
_entity_poly.type
_entity_poly.pdbx_seq_one_letter_code
_entity_poly.pdbx_strand_id
1 'polypeptide(L)'
;FIVRAGSPETAELTWPKVQRRLAQLIREDKFYTEAERDNFDDIDPVAIREALAQRGIVGGKVVDSEKLNSDPFIQRVMQDAERVAEQALMERAKGQISDFCRSEYGSEADFSDPAKIGVAYTTVTDDEIPLQVNIDLVNYRLERYLDDEHLETRQYGSLQEIITNELENLDFSDLIHVSDEDV
;
A
#
# COMPACT_ATOMS: atom_id res chain seq x y z
N PHE A 1 -34.75 21.91 52.48
CA PHE A 1 -34.37 21.23 51.23
C PHE A 1 -33.64 19.94 51.59
N ILE A 2 -34.20 18.80 51.18
CA ILE A 2 -33.65 17.46 51.45
C ILE A 2 -32.70 17.13 50.31
N VAL A 3 -31.41 16.93 50.62
CA VAL A 3 -30.41 16.38 49.69
C VAL A 3 -30.18 14.92 50.08
N ARG A 4 -30.36 14.01 49.12
CA ARG A 4 -30.19 12.57 49.29
C ARG A 4 -28.74 12.23 49.64
N ALA A 5 -28.54 11.37 50.63
CA ALA A 5 -27.28 10.71 50.93
C ALA A 5 -26.93 9.73 49.80
N GLY A 6 -25.79 9.92 49.11
CA GLY A 6 -25.40 9.02 48.03
C GLY A 6 -24.33 9.49 47.02
N SER A 7 -23.62 10.61 47.24
CA SER A 7 -22.40 10.91 46.49
C SER A 7 -21.20 10.78 47.43
N PRO A 8 -20.17 9.97 47.10
CA PRO A 8 -19.01 9.87 47.96
C PRO A 8 -18.29 11.22 47.94
N GLU A 9 -18.02 11.77 49.12
CA GLU A 9 -17.03 12.81 49.28
C GLU A 9 -15.77 12.39 48.52
N THR A 10 -15.32 13.19 47.56
CA THR A 10 -14.00 13.01 46.96
C THR A 10 -12.97 13.27 48.04
N ALA A 11 -12.64 12.22 48.79
CA ALA A 11 -11.62 12.26 49.82
C ALA A 11 -10.27 12.48 49.13
N GLU A 12 -9.70 13.68 49.26
CA GLU A 12 -8.35 13.97 48.80
C GLU A 12 -7.34 13.18 49.65
N LEU A 13 -6.95 12.01 49.14
CA LEU A 13 -5.91 11.20 49.74
C LEU A 13 -4.54 11.69 49.27
N THR A 14 -3.66 11.97 50.21
CA THR A 14 -2.27 12.27 49.88
C THR A 14 -1.58 11.04 49.28
N TRP A 15 -0.65 11.25 48.36
CA TRP A 15 0.11 10.17 47.71
C TRP A 15 0.71 9.14 48.70
N PRO A 16 1.28 9.53 49.87
CA PRO A 16 1.75 8.56 50.86
C PRO A 16 0.64 7.65 51.42
N LYS A 17 -0.59 8.16 51.57
CA LYS A 17 -1.73 7.36 52.03
C LYS A 17 -2.18 6.39 50.93
N VAL A 18 -2.19 6.83 49.69
CA VAL A 18 -2.47 5.97 48.52
C VAL A 18 -1.43 4.84 48.44
N GLN A 19 -0.14 5.17 48.46
CA GLN A 19 0.94 4.18 48.44
C GLN A 19 0.83 3.16 49.59
N ARG A 20 0.51 3.63 50.81
CA ARG A 20 0.32 2.75 51.97
C ARG A 20 -0.89 1.84 51.81
N ARG A 21 -1.98 2.33 51.21
CA ARG A 21 -3.19 1.55 50.95
C ARG A 21 -2.96 0.51 49.85
N LEU A 22 -2.29 0.87 48.75
CA LEU A 22 -1.92 -0.07 47.69
C LEU A 22 -1.01 -1.18 48.24
N ALA A 23 0.02 -0.82 49.01
CA ALA A 23 0.92 -1.79 49.65
C ALA A 23 0.20 -2.71 50.65
N GLN A 24 -0.85 -2.23 51.31
CA GLN A 24 -1.69 -3.05 52.19
C GLN A 24 -2.54 -4.02 51.37
N LEU A 25 -3.20 -3.54 50.32
CA LEU A 25 -4.05 -4.36 49.45
C LEU A 25 -3.24 -5.46 48.74
N ILE A 26 -2.00 -5.16 48.32
CA ILE A 26 -1.07 -6.15 47.75
C ILE A 26 -0.71 -7.21 48.80
N ARG A 27 -0.33 -6.79 50.02
CA ARG A 27 0.07 -7.70 51.10
C ARG A 27 -1.06 -8.61 51.57
N GLU A 28 -2.28 -8.08 51.59
CA GLU A 28 -3.49 -8.82 51.99
C GLU A 28 -4.10 -9.64 50.86
N ASP A 29 -3.49 -9.63 49.67
CA ASP A 29 -4.00 -10.28 48.47
C ASP A 29 -5.46 -9.86 48.16
N LYS A 30 -5.76 -8.57 48.26
CA LYS A 30 -7.07 -7.94 47.97
C LYS A 30 -6.95 -6.78 46.98
N PHE A 31 -5.85 -6.74 46.25
CA PHE A 31 -5.58 -5.67 45.30
C PHE A 31 -6.47 -5.78 44.05
N TYR A 32 -6.64 -7.01 43.56
CA TYR A 32 -7.50 -7.33 42.43
C TYR A 32 -8.86 -7.84 42.92
N THR A 33 -9.92 -7.50 42.19
CA THR A 33 -11.21 -8.17 42.28
C THR A 33 -11.13 -9.58 41.68
N GLU A 34 -12.06 -10.46 42.06
CA GLU A 34 -12.13 -11.84 41.53
C GLU A 34 -12.27 -11.84 39.99
N ALA A 35 -13.06 -10.92 39.44
CA ALA A 35 -13.18 -10.73 37.99
C ALA A 35 -11.89 -10.21 37.32
N GLU A 36 -11.06 -9.41 38.00
CA GLU A 36 -9.77 -8.95 37.47
C GLU A 36 -8.68 -10.02 37.59
N ARG A 37 -8.82 -10.97 38.53
CA ARG A 37 -7.98 -12.17 38.63
C ARG A 37 -8.34 -13.18 37.52
N ASP A 38 -9.64 -13.43 37.34
CA ASP A 38 -10.16 -14.34 36.30
C ASP A 38 -9.86 -13.85 34.87
N ASN A 39 -9.60 -12.55 34.67
CA ASN A 39 -9.40 -11.99 33.33
C ASN A 39 -8.02 -12.30 32.69
N PHE A 40 -7.12 -13.00 33.40
CA PHE A 40 -5.81 -13.40 32.86
C PHE A 40 -5.40 -14.85 33.16
N ASP A 41 -6.14 -15.57 34.01
CA ASP A 41 -5.82 -16.98 34.35
C ASP A 41 -6.00 -17.93 33.16
N ASP A 42 -6.84 -17.59 32.18
CA ASP A 42 -7.04 -18.36 30.95
C ASP A 42 -5.90 -18.21 29.92
N ILE A 43 -4.98 -17.26 30.15
CA ILE A 43 -3.88 -16.98 29.22
C ILE A 43 -2.64 -17.72 29.69
N ASP A 44 -2.32 -18.83 29.02
CA ASP A 44 -1.06 -19.56 29.25
C ASP A 44 0.09 -18.92 28.43
N PRO A 45 1.05 -18.20 29.07
CA PRO A 45 2.13 -17.54 28.36
C PRO A 45 3.16 -18.54 27.79
N VAL A 46 3.21 -19.77 28.31
CA VAL A 46 4.04 -20.84 27.75
C VAL A 46 3.40 -21.35 26.48
N ALA A 47 2.10 -21.66 26.49
CA ALA A 47 1.38 -22.07 25.29
C ALA A 47 1.45 -21.01 24.17
N ILE A 48 1.35 -19.72 24.50
CA ILE A 48 1.54 -18.64 23.52
C ILE A 48 2.96 -18.66 22.93
N ARG A 49 3.99 -18.79 23.77
CA ARG A 49 5.39 -18.85 23.30
C ARG A 49 5.64 -20.07 22.43
N GLU A 50 5.08 -21.22 22.78
CA GLU A 50 5.17 -22.44 21.97
C GLU A 50 4.45 -22.29 20.63
N ALA A 51 3.23 -21.74 20.63
CA ALA A 51 2.45 -21.49 19.42
C ALA A 51 3.12 -20.46 18.48
N LEU A 52 3.81 -19.47 19.04
CA LEU A 52 4.64 -18.53 18.28
C LEU A 52 5.89 -19.21 17.73
N ALA A 53 6.57 -20.03 18.54
CA ALA A 53 7.75 -20.78 18.11
C ALA A 53 7.43 -21.79 16.98
N GLN A 54 6.26 -22.42 17.03
CA GLN A 54 5.74 -23.29 15.95
C GLN A 54 5.57 -22.52 14.63
N ARG A 55 5.27 -21.22 14.69
CA ARG A 55 5.20 -20.31 13.53
C ARG A 55 6.53 -19.62 13.22
N GLY A 56 7.63 -20.04 13.83
CA GLY A 56 8.95 -19.49 13.57
C GLY A 56 9.27 -18.18 14.31
N ILE A 57 8.49 -17.81 15.33
CA ILE A 57 8.71 -16.61 16.14
C ILE A 57 9.23 -16.99 17.53
N VAL A 58 10.46 -16.61 17.86
CA VAL A 58 11.08 -16.86 19.17
C VAL A 58 11.61 -15.56 19.75
N GLY A 59 11.27 -15.26 21.01
CA GLY A 59 11.72 -14.05 21.68
C GLY A 59 11.29 -12.75 20.97
N GLY A 60 10.15 -12.78 20.27
CA GLY A 60 9.64 -11.64 19.50
C GLY A 60 10.34 -11.40 18.17
N LYS A 61 11.22 -12.30 17.72
CA LYS A 61 11.87 -12.23 16.42
C LYS A 61 11.45 -13.41 15.54
N VAL A 62 11.27 -13.14 14.26
CA VAL A 62 11.11 -14.19 13.25
C VAL A 62 12.49 -14.83 13.06
N VAL A 63 12.62 -16.09 13.47
CA VAL A 63 13.84 -16.89 13.32
C VAL A 63 13.71 -17.93 12.20
N ASP A 64 12.47 -18.17 11.72
CA ASP A 64 12.16 -19.08 10.62
C ASP A 64 11.01 -18.48 9.79
N SER A 65 11.37 -17.79 8.71
CA SER A 65 10.41 -17.06 7.86
C SER A 65 9.51 -18.01 7.05
N GLU A 66 10.00 -19.20 6.69
CA GLU A 66 9.20 -20.17 5.93
C GLU A 66 8.04 -20.70 6.77
N LYS A 67 8.28 -21.00 8.06
CA LYS A 67 7.21 -21.38 8.99
C LYS A 67 6.17 -20.27 9.15
N LEU A 68 6.62 -19.02 9.26
CA LEU A 68 5.70 -17.89 9.37
C LEU A 68 4.86 -17.72 8.09
N ASN A 69 5.48 -17.84 6.92
CA ASN A 69 4.81 -17.72 5.62
C ASN A 69 3.87 -18.89 5.30
N SER A 70 3.99 -20.02 6.01
CA SER A 70 3.04 -21.13 5.91
C SER A 70 1.74 -20.89 6.69
N ASP A 71 1.70 -19.87 7.57
CA ASP A 71 0.51 -19.53 8.33
C ASP A 71 -0.59 -18.92 7.41
N PRO A 72 -1.85 -19.43 7.44
CA PRO A 72 -2.90 -18.97 6.55
C PRO A 72 -3.23 -17.47 6.67
N PHE A 73 -3.12 -16.90 7.87
CA PHE A 73 -3.35 -15.48 8.07
C PHE A 73 -2.22 -14.67 7.43
N ILE A 74 -0.97 -15.09 7.62
CA ILE A 74 0.19 -14.42 7.01
C ILE A 74 0.12 -14.48 5.48
N GLN A 75 -0.23 -15.63 4.89
CA GLN A 75 -0.44 -15.75 3.44
C GLN A 75 -1.48 -14.76 2.93
N ARG A 76 -2.60 -14.63 3.65
CA ARG A 76 -3.65 -13.68 3.28
C ARG A 76 -3.20 -12.23 3.40
N VAL A 77 -2.50 -11.88 4.48
CA VAL A 77 -1.94 -10.54 4.68
C VAL A 77 -0.96 -10.19 3.57
N MET A 78 -0.06 -11.10 3.21
CA MET A 78 0.91 -10.89 2.12
C MET A 78 0.20 -10.70 0.79
N GLN A 79 -0.77 -11.55 0.45
CA GLN A 79 -1.55 -11.42 -0.79
C GLN A 79 -2.32 -10.09 -0.86
N ASP A 80 -2.96 -9.68 0.24
CA ASP A 80 -3.68 -8.41 0.29
C ASP A 80 -2.71 -7.22 0.21
N ALA A 81 -1.53 -7.31 0.84
CA ALA A 81 -0.48 -6.29 0.75
C ALA A 81 0.08 -6.16 -0.67
N GLU A 82 0.36 -7.27 -1.35
CA GLU A 82 0.81 -7.30 -2.75
C GLU A 82 -0.24 -6.65 -3.66
N ARG A 83 -1.52 -7.02 -3.53
CA ARG A 83 -2.61 -6.42 -4.30
C ARG A 83 -2.73 -4.91 -4.07
N VAL A 84 -2.57 -4.46 -2.82
CA VAL A 84 -2.59 -3.02 -2.50
C VAL A 84 -1.38 -2.31 -3.11
N ALA A 85 -0.20 -2.92 -3.07
CA ALA A 85 1.00 -2.37 -3.69
C ALA A 85 0.86 -2.24 -5.21
N GLU A 86 0.38 -3.28 -5.89
CA GLU A 86 0.10 -3.24 -7.33
C GLU A 86 -0.94 -2.17 -7.70
N GLN A 87 -2.02 -2.06 -6.91
CA GLN A 87 -3.01 -1.01 -7.12
C GLN A 87 -2.41 0.39 -6.95
N ALA A 88 -1.56 0.59 -5.95
CA ALA A 88 -0.89 1.88 -5.74
C ALA A 88 0.04 2.25 -6.92
N LEU A 89 0.75 1.27 -7.49
CA LEU A 89 1.55 1.47 -8.70
C LEU A 89 0.68 1.79 -9.91
N MET A 90 -0.44 1.09 -10.09
CA MET A 90 -1.38 1.35 -11.17
C MET A 90 -1.95 2.77 -11.10
N GLU A 91 -2.38 3.20 -9.92
CA GLU A 91 -2.89 4.57 -9.74
C GLU A 91 -1.80 5.63 -9.92
N ARG A 92 -0.55 5.34 -9.53
CA ARG A 92 0.59 6.22 -9.83
C ARG A 92 0.84 6.33 -11.34
N ALA A 93 0.85 5.21 -12.07
CA ALA A 93 1.05 5.18 -13.52
C ALA A 93 -0.03 6.00 -14.24
N LYS A 94 -1.30 5.77 -13.90
CA LYS A 94 -2.41 6.56 -14.42
C LYS A 94 -2.27 8.04 -14.09
N GLY A 95 -1.85 8.37 -12.87
CA GLY A 95 -1.58 9.73 -12.45
C GLY A 95 -0.55 10.43 -13.35
N GLN A 96 0.58 9.78 -13.63
CA GLN A 96 1.61 10.33 -14.54
C GLN A 96 1.07 10.57 -15.95
N ILE A 97 0.32 9.60 -16.51
CA ILE A 97 -0.27 9.74 -17.84
C ILE A 97 -1.32 10.86 -17.87
N SER A 98 -2.20 10.92 -16.86
CA SER A 98 -3.20 11.99 -16.74
C SER A 98 -2.55 13.37 -16.59
N ASP A 99 -1.50 13.49 -15.78
CA ASP A 99 -0.78 14.76 -15.59
C ASP A 99 -0.13 15.22 -16.90
N PHE A 100 0.49 14.30 -17.65
CA PHE A 100 1.01 14.57 -18.99
C PHE A 100 -0.10 15.02 -19.95
N CYS A 101 -1.18 14.24 -20.09
CA CYS A 101 -2.28 14.57 -21.01
C CYS A 101 -2.94 15.91 -20.67
N ARG A 102 -3.08 16.22 -19.37
CA ARG A 102 -3.63 17.52 -18.93
C ARG A 102 -2.68 18.67 -19.24
N SER A 103 -1.37 18.47 -19.10
CA SER A 103 -0.34 19.47 -19.43
C SER A 103 -0.30 19.75 -20.93
N GLU A 104 -0.24 18.70 -21.76
CA GLU A 104 -0.06 18.84 -23.20
C GLU A 104 -1.36 19.21 -23.94
N TYR A 105 -2.48 18.61 -23.56
CA TYR A 105 -3.74 18.72 -24.32
C TYR A 105 -4.87 19.42 -23.56
N GLY A 106 -4.70 19.67 -22.25
CA GLY A 106 -5.77 20.22 -21.41
C GLY A 106 -6.93 19.26 -21.16
N SER A 107 -6.76 17.96 -21.45
CA SER A 107 -7.78 16.91 -21.29
C SER A 107 -7.26 15.74 -20.46
N GLU A 108 -8.19 14.99 -19.86
CA GLU A 108 -7.84 13.75 -19.15
C GLU A 108 -7.47 12.63 -20.14
N ALA A 109 -6.61 11.71 -19.68
CA ALA A 109 -6.30 10.50 -20.41
C ALA A 109 -7.49 9.52 -20.43
N ASP A 110 -7.63 8.77 -21.52
CA ASP A 110 -8.64 7.71 -21.65
C ASP A 110 -8.05 6.36 -21.22
N PHE A 111 -8.58 5.81 -20.13
CA PHE A 111 -8.18 4.51 -19.58
C PHE A 111 -9.21 3.40 -19.83
N SER A 112 -10.12 3.59 -20.80
CA SER A 112 -11.14 2.58 -21.16
C SER A 112 -10.50 1.26 -21.60
N ASP A 113 -9.33 1.33 -22.26
CA ASP A 113 -8.48 0.19 -22.56
C ASP A 113 -7.07 0.41 -21.97
N PRO A 114 -6.74 -0.19 -20.81
CA PRO A 114 -5.43 -0.03 -20.18
C PRO A 114 -4.27 -0.67 -20.95
N ALA A 115 -4.56 -1.50 -21.96
CA ALA A 115 -3.55 -2.05 -22.86
C ALA A 115 -3.28 -1.14 -24.07
N LYS A 116 -4.08 -0.10 -24.28
CA LYS A 116 -3.94 0.81 -25.42
C LYS A 116 -4.38 2.24 -25.06
N ILE A 117 -3.65 2.85 -24.13
CA ILE A 117 -3.90 4.23 -23.69
C ILE A 117 -3.21 5.17 -24.68
N GLY A 118 -3.97 5.93 -25.46
CA GLY A 118 -3.41 6.92 -26.39
C GLY A 118 -2.81 8.11 -25.66
N VAL A 119 -1.53 8.38 -25.87
CA VAL A 119 -0.81 9.49 -25.22
C VAL A 119 -0.33 10.55 -26.20
N ALA A 120 -0.10 10.21 -27.47
CA ALA A 120 0.19 11.20 -28.49
C ALA A 120 -0.41 10.82 -29.84
N TYR A 121 -0.85 11.83 -30.56
CA TYR A 121 -1.32 11.73 -31.93
C TYR A 121 -0.91 12.98 -32.70
N THR A 122 -0.19 12.81 -33.80
CA THR A 122 0.23 13.90 -34.68
C THR A 122 0.32 13.40 -36.12
N THR A 123 0.54 14.29 -37.05
CA THR A 123 1.02 13.95 -38.39
C THR A 123 2.50 14.32 -38.51
N VAL A 124 3.25 13.56 -39.29
CA VAL A 124 4.66 13.80 -39.60
C VAL A 124 4.85 13.98 -41.10
N THR A 125 5.95 14.62 -41.49
CA THR A 125 6.33 14.91 -42.89
C THR A 125 5.37 15.83 -43.65
N ASP A 126 5.71 16.16 -44.90
CA ASP A 126 4.85 16.94 -45.80
C ASP A 126 3.63 16.15 -46.28
N ASP A 127 3.68 14.82 -46.22
CA ASP A 127 2.60 13.92 -46.65
C ASP A 127 1.54 13.71 -45.55
N GLU A 128 1.65 14.41 -44.42
CA GLU A 128 0.71 14.38 -43.28
C GLU A 128 0.42 12.95 -42.75
N ILE A 129 1.45 12.10 -42.72
CA ILE A 129 1.33 10.70 -42.29
C ILE A 129 1.02 10.65 -40.78
N PRO A 130 -0.03 9.93 -40.34
CA PRO A 130 -0.42 9.92 -38.93
C PRO A 130 0.54 9.06 -38.10
N LEU A 131 0.98 9.61 -36.96
CA LEU A 131 1.77 8.95 -35.93
C LEU A 131 0.94 8.86 -34.65
N GLN A 132 0.75 7.64 -34.15
CA GLN A 132 0.07 7.36 -32.90
C GLN A 132 1.01 6.70 -31.89
N VAL A 133 0.97 7.18 -30.64
CA VAL A 133 1.73 6.61 -29.53
C VAL A 133 0.77 6.14 -28.43
N ASN A 134 0.94 4.89 -28.02
CA ASN A 134 0.12 4.23 -27.02
C ASN A 134 0.98 3.69 -25.87
N ILE A 135 0.41 3.70 -24.67
CA ILE A 135 0.96 3.04 -23.48
C ILE A 135 0.09 1.85 -23.12
N ASP A 136 0.74 0.70 -22.93
CA ASP A 136 0.15 -0.55 -22.48
C ASP A 136 0.59 -0.82 -21.04
N LEU A 137 -0.26 -0.49 -20.08
CA LEU A 137 0.00 -0.72 -18.65
C LEU A 137 -0.19 -2.18 -18.24
N VAL A 138 -0.81 -3.00 -19.07
CA VAL A 138 -1.04 -4.43 -18.80
C VAL A 138 0.21 -5.23 -19.13
N ASN A 139 0.86 -4.89 -20.25
CA ASN A 139 2.04 -5.57 -20.75
C ASN A 139 3.33 -4.75 -20.58
N TYR A 140 3.26 -3.61 -19.89
CA TYR A 140 4.40 -2.74 -19.55
C TYR A 140 5.21 -2.33 -20.77
N ARG A 141 4.55 -1.77 -21.78
CA ARG A 141 5.24 -1.32 -23.00
C ARG A 141 4.67 -0.03 -23.56
N LEU A 142 5.51 0.67 -24.30
CA LEU A 142 5.12 1.77 -25.16
C LEU A 142 5.16 1.31 -26.61
N GLU A 143 4.15 1.65 -27.39
CA GLU A 143 4.03 1.28 -28.79
C GLU A 143 3.80 2.52 -29.65
N ARG A 144 4.47 2.56 -30.81
CA ARG A 144 4.34 3.62 -31.80
C ARG A 144 3.87 3.02 -33.11
N TYR A 145 2.95 3.71 -33.77
CA TYR A 145 2.37 3.30 -35.04
C TYR A 145 2.42 4.47 -36.02
N LEU A 146 2.90 4.21 -37.22
CA LEU A 146 2.96 5.18 -38.33
C LEU A 146 2.06 4.66 -39.45
N ASP A 147 1.09 5.44 -39.89
CA ASP A 147 0.06 5.02 -40.86
C ASP A 147 -0.65 3.71 -40.48
N ASP A 148 -1.02 3.57 -39.20
CA ASP A 148 -1.60 2.35 -38.60
C ASP A 148 -0.67 1.10 -38.63
N GLU A 149 0.53 1.19 -39.19
CA GLU A 149 1.54 0.13 -39.14
C GLU A 149 2.41 0.25 -37.89
N HIS A 150 2.81 -0.88 -37.32
CA HIS A 150 3.67 -0.91 -36.14
C HIS A 150 5.07 -0.39 -36.47
N LEU A 151 5.50 0.67 -35.77
CA LEU A 151 6.82 1.28 -35.94
C LEU A 151 7.80 0.79 -34.87
N GLU A 152 7.42 0.90 -33.60
CA GLU A 152 8.34 0.60 -32.49
C GLU A 152 7.61 0.06 -31.26
N THR A 153 8.28 -0.80 -30.50
CA THR A 153 7.90 -1.16 -29.13
C THR A 153 9.07 -0.99 -28.18
N ARG A 154 8.86 -0.23 -27.10
CA ARG A 154 9.76 -0.17 -25.93
C ARG A 154 9.16 -0.99 -24.79
N GLN A 155 9.81 -2.10 -24.44
CA GLN A 155 9.32 -3.08 -23.46
C GLN A 155 10.00 -2.90 -22.10
N TYR A 156 9.21 -2.99 -21.02
CA TYR A 156 9.67 -2.93 -19.64
C TYR A 156 9.35 -4.24 -18.90
N GLY A 157 10.15 -4.58 -17.88
CA GLY A 157 9.99 -5.82 -17.12
C GLY A 157 8.91 -5.76 -16.05
N SER A 158 8.46 -4.56 -15.66
CA SER A 158 7.41 -4.38 -14.64
C SER A 158 6.72 -3.01 -14.74
N LEU A 159 5.57 -2.90 -14.05
CA LEU A 159 4.86 -1.64 -13.90
C LEU A 159 5.71 -0.54 -13.22
N GLN A 160 6.53 -0.91 -12.23
CA GLN A 160 7.44 0.05 -11.59
C GLN A 160 8.51 0.56 -12.57
N GLU A 161 9.00 -0.31 -13.44
CA GLU A 161 10.05 0.03 -14.40
C GLU A 161 9.54 0.98 -15.49
N ILE A 162 8.36 0.71 -16.07
CA ILE A 162 7.75 1.65 -17.03
C ILE A 162 7.43 2.99 -16.36
N ILE A 163 6.98 3.01 -15.10
CA ILE A 163 6.75 4.27 -14.38
C ILE A 163 8.04 5.11 -14.34
N THR A 164 9.13 4.51 -13.88
CA THR A 164 10.39 5.23 -13.63
C THR A 164 11.15 5.59 -14.90
N ASN A 165 11.16 4.70 -15.89
CA ASN A 165 11.96 4.89 -17.10
C ASN A 165 11.19 5.58 -18.23
N GLU A 166 9.85 5.48 -18.25
CA GLU A 166 9.00 6.11 -19.26
C GLU A 166 8.11 7.21 -18.65
N LEU A 167 7.18 6.82 -17.75
CA LEU A 167 6.04 7.69 -17.39
C LEU A 167 6.45 8.97 -16.65
N GLU A 168 7.48 8.89 -15.80
CA GLU A 168 7.99 10.03 -15.03
C GLU A 168 8.67 11.10 -15.89
N ASN A 169 9.08 10.74 -17.11
CA ASN A 169 9.81 11.62 -18.02
C ASN A 169 9.10 11.75 -19.38
N LEU A 170 7.78 11.57 -19.42
CA LEU A 170 7.01 11.74 -20.65
C LEU A 170 7.19 13.17 -21.18
N ASP A 171 7.73 13.27 -22.39
CA ASP A 171 7.86 14.51 -23.15
C ASP A 171 7.31 14.31 -24.55
N PHE A 172 6.44 15.23 -24.99
CA PHE A 172 5.78 15.09 -26.28
C PHE A 172 6.78 15.04 -27.45
N SER A 173 7.85 15.84 -27.39
CA SER A 173 8.85 15.93 -28.46
C SER A 173 9.58 14.62 -28.65
N ASP A 174 9.91 13.94 -27.55
CA ASP A 174 10.58 12.64 -27.58
C ASP A 174 9.65 11.55 -28.14
N LEU A 175 8.36 11.60 -27.81
CA LEU A 175 7.37 10.61 -28.29
C LEU A 175 7.12 10.69 -29.80
N ILE A 176 7.14 11.90 -30.36
CA ILE A 176 6.84 12.13 -31.77
C ILE A 176 8.07 12.14 -32.68
N HIS A 177 9.27 11.96 -32.14
CA HIS A 177 10.50 12.00 -32.91
C HIS A 177 10.56 10.84 -33.92
N VAL A 178 10.49 11.14 -35.21
CA VAL A 178 10.64 10.19 -36.33
C VAL A 178 11.95 10.50 -37.05
N SER A 179 12.77 9.48 -37.32
CA SER A 179 14.02 9.65 -38.06
C SER A 179 13.81 9.47 -39.57
N ASP A 180 14.75 9.95 -40.39
CA ASP A 180 14.67 9.81 -41.86
C ASP A 180 14.67 8.33 -42.34
N GLU A 181 15.03 7.37 -41.48
CA GLU A 181 14.99 5.93 -41.78
C GLU A 181 13.61 5.28 -41.53
N ASP A 182 12.73 5.98 -40.80
CA ASP A 182 11.40 5.49 -40.38
C ASP A 182 10.29 5.82 -41.40
N VAL A 183 10.59 6.63 -42.44
CA VAL A 183 9.66 7.14 -43.47
C VAL A 183 9.91 6.49 -44.83
#